data_AF-A0A352IUH4-F1
#
_entry.id   AF-A0A352IUH4-F1
#
_cell.length_a   1.000
_cell.length_b   1.000
_cell.length_c   1.000
_cell.angle_alpha   90.00
_cell.angle_beta   90.00
_cell.angle_gamma   90.00
#
_symmetry.space_group_name_H-M   'P 1'
#
loop_
_entity.id
_entity.type
_entity.pdbx_description
1 polymer ?
#
loop_
_entity_poly.entity_id
_entity_poly.type
_entity_poly.pdbx_seq_one_letter_code
_entity_poly.pdbx_strand_id
1 'polypeptide(L)'
;AGLGAVPLAKNWAGLPDDCIPRQWFARGVYFSYSGRTPFRTLIYPVPEPGGLGIHLTLDLAGQARFGPDVEWIEKEDYTVEPSRQESFARGIRQWWPGLDPTRLQPAYAGIRPKLIGPDGGFADFRIDGPETHGMPGLVNLFGIESPGLTSCLAIAERVKALLS
;
A
#
# COMPACT_ATOMS: atom_id res chain seq x y z
N ALA A 1 -10.74 -9.67 1.52
CA ALA A 1 -11.07 -9.02 0.24
C ALA A 1 -10.43 -7.63 0.19
N GLY A 2 -9.11 -7.48 0.01
CA GLY A 2 -8.35 -6.22 0.22
C GLY A 2 -9.08 -4.90 -0.07
N LEU A 3 -9.03 -4.42 -1.32
CA LEU A 3 -9.73 -3.19 -1.73
C LEU A 3 -11.27 -3.33 -1.69
N GLY A 4 -11.77 -4.56 -1.78
CA GLY A 4 -13.20 -4.87 -1.78
C GLY A 4 -13.82 -5.08 -0.40
N ALA A 5 -13.09 -4.86 0.71
CA ALA A 5 -13.52 -5.30 2.03
C ALA A 5 -14.74 -4.51 2.50
N VAL A 6 -14.68 -3.18 2.40
CA VAL A 6 -15.81 -2.31 2.74
C VAL A 6 -16.98 -2.47 1.76
N PRO A 7 -16.79 -2.49 0.43
CA PRO A 7 -17.87 -2.80 -0.51
C PRO A 7 -18.57 -4.13 -0.22
N LEU A 8 -17.82 -5.18 0.15
CA LEU A 8 -18.39 -6.47 0.49
C LEU A 8 -19.18 -6.42 1.80
N ALA A 9 -18.62 -5.80 2.85
CA ALA A 9 -19.27 -5.67 4.15
C ALA A 9 -20.62 -4.95 4.08
N LYS A 10 -20.76 -3.94 3.21
CA LYS A 10 -22.03 -3.21 2.98
C LYS A 10 -23.17 -4.09 2.44
N ASN A 11 -22.84 -5.25 1.86
CA ASN A 11 -23.84 -6.17 1.33
C ASN A 11 -24.18 -7.29 2.32
N TRP A 12 -23.61 -7.28 3.53
CA TRP A 12 -23.78 -8.35 4.50
C TRP A 12 -25.00 -8.09 5.39
N ALA A 13 -26.05 -8.91 5.22
CA ALA A 13 -27.26 -8.78 6.01
C ALA A 13 -26.96 -8.99 7.52
N GLY A 14 -27.40 -8.03 8.34
CA GLY A 14 -27.24 -8.08 9.80
C GLY A 14 -25.94 -7.48 10.35
N LEU A 15 -25.00 -7.04 9.49
CA LEU A 15 -23.82 -6.31 9.95
C LEU A 15 -24.22 -4.85 10.30
N PRO A 16 -23.94 -4.36 11.51
CA PRO A 16 -24.25 -2.98 11.88
C PRO A 16 -23.48 -1.95 11.04
N ASP A 17 -24.14 -0.87 10.62
CA ASP A 17 -23.53 0.17 9.76
C ASP A 17 -22.34 0.88 10.43
N ASP A 18 -22.37 1.04 11.75
CA ASP A 18 -21.29 1.64 12.55
C ASP A 18 -20.03 0.76 12.63
N CYS A 19 -20.17 -0.54 12.36
CA CYS A 19 -19.05 -1.47 12.25
C CYS A 19 -18.34 -1.37 10.88
N ILE A 20 -18.95 -0.75 9.86
CA ILE A 20 -18.38 -0.65 8.52
C ILE A 20 -17.57 0.67 8.39
N PRO A 21 -16.23 0.62 8.30
CA PRO A 21 -15.44 1.84 8.16
C PRO A 21 -15.65 2.50 6.80
N ARG A 22 -15.35 3.80 6.73
CA ARG A 22 -15.07 4.45 5.45
C ARG A 22 -13.72 3.96 4.90
N GLN A 23 -13.65 3.81 3.59
CA GLN A 23 -12.44 3.40 2.89
C GLN A 23 -12.01 4.46 1.88
N TRP A 24 -10.70 4.62 1.73
CA TRP A 24 -10.04 5.44 0.73
C TRP A 24 -9.04 4.60 -0.05
N PHE A 25 -8.62 5.10 -1.21
CA PHE A 25 -7.61 4.46 -2.03
C PHE A 25 -6.38 5.36 -2.16
N ALA A 26 -5.23 4.82 -1.79
CA ALA A 26 -3.94 5.46 -2.02
C ALA A 26 -3.12 4.59 -2.98
N ARG A 27 -3.04 5.01 -4.24
CA ARG A 27 -2.17 4.44 -5.25
C ARG A 27 -0.71 4.72 -4.92
N GLY A 28 0.13 3.77 -5.26
CA GLY A 28 1.57 3.93 -5.31
C GLY A 28 2.08 3.33 -6.60
N VAL A 29 2.76 4.13 -7.41
CA VAL A 29 3.35 3.69 -8.68
C VAL A 29 4.82 3.40 -8.53
N TYR A 30 5.32 2.50 -9.36
CA TYR A 30 6.71 2.07 -9.37
C TYR A 30 7.31 2.28 -10.76
N PHE A 31 8.58 2.67 -10.77
CA PHE A 31 9.42 2.70 -11.96
C PHE A 31 10.52 1.66 -11.84
N SER A 32 10.78 0.91 -12.91
CA SER A 32 11.96 0.05 -13.02
C SER A 32 13.14 0.85 -13.57
N TYR A 33 14.35 0.33 -13.42
CA TYR A 33 15.56 0.99 -13.93
C TYR A 33 16.40 0.04 -14.77
N SER A 34 16.47 0.24 -16.08
CA SER A 34 17.11 -0.72 -17.01
C SER A 34 18.63 -0.83 -16.90
N GLY A 35 19.28 0.00 -16.06
CA GLY A 35 20.71 -0.06 -15.78
C GLY A 35 21.07 -0.83 -14.52
N ARG A 36 22.37 -0.99 -14.27
CA ARG A 36 22.87 -1.43 -12.96
C ARG A 36 22.83 -0.24 -12.00
N THR A 37 22.36 -0.48 -10.78
CA THR A 37 22.54 0.47 -9.68
C THR A 37 23.83 0.14 -8.92
N PRO A 38 24.44 1.10 -8.21
CA PRO A 38 25.59 0.82 -7.35
C PRO A 38 25.19 0.09 -6.04
N PHE A 39 23.89 -0.13 -5.82
CA PHE A 39 23.35 -0.57 -4.54
C PHE A 39 23.09 -2.08 -4.53
N ARG A 40 23.34 -2.70 -3.38
CA ARG A 40 23.09 -4.13 -3.13
C ARG A 40 22.06 -4.37 -2.02
N THR A 41 21.52 -3.29 -1.47
CA THR A 41 20.58 -3.28 -0.35
C THR A 41 19.41 -2.35 -0.69
N LEU A 42 18.30 -2.53 0.02
CA LEU A 42 17.15 -1.62 -0.06
C LEU A 42 17.54 -0.25 0.52
N ILE A 43 16.98 0.83 -0.03
CA ILE A 43 17.24 2.20 0.44
C ILE A 43 15.91 2.87 0.74
N TYR A 44 15.71 3.27 1.98
CA TYR A 44 14.56 4.05 2.42
C TYR A 44 15.04 5.43 2.84
N PRO A 45 14.73 6.49 2.07
CA PRO A 45 15.03 7.85 2.51
C PRO A 45 14.19 8.22 3.74
N VAL A 46 14.58 9.30 4.41
CA VAL A 46 13.82 9.81 5.56
C VAL A 46 12.42 10.20 5.08
N PRO A 47 11.35 9.80 5.79
CA PRO A 47 9.98 10.10 5.37
C PRO A 47 9.72 11.61 5.31
N GLU A 48 8.95 12.05 4.31
CA GLU A 48 8.37 13.39 4.23
C GLU A 48 6.88 13.32 4.63
N PRO A 49 6.24 14.45 5.01
CA PRO A 49 4.81 14.45 5.29
C PRO A 49 4.01 13.85 4.11
N GLY A 50 3.30 12.75 4.37
CA GLY A 50 2.51 12.03 3.35
C GLY A 50 3.13 10.75 2.79
N GLY A 51 4.37 10.36 3.14
CA GLY A 51 4.93 9.07 2.74
C GLY A 51 6.42 8.85 3.05
N LEU A 52 6.92 7.66 2.73
CA LEU A 52 8.34 7.29 2.93
C LEU A 52 9.30 7.88 1.89
N GLY A 53 8.82 8.71 0.97
CA GLY A 53 9.56 9.07 -0.25
C GLY A 53 9.76 7.87 -1.20
N ILE A 54 10.41 8.11 -2.32
CA ILE A 54 10.67 7.09 -3.33
C ILE A 54 11.84 6.23 -2.85
N HIS A 55 11.55 5.00 -2.43
CA HIS A 55 12.57 4.05 -1.95
C HIS A 55 13.08 3.15 -3.09
N LEU A 56 14.26 2.54 -2.87
CA LEU A 56 14.81 1.50 -3.73
C LEU A 56 14.47 0.12 -3.17
N THR A 57 13.83 -0.70 -3.99
CA THR A 57 13.79 -2.15 -3.80
C THR A 57 14.56 -2.87 -4.90
N LEU A 58 14.98 -4.08 -4.59
CA LEU A 58 15.60 -5.00 -5.53
C LEU A 58 14.71 -6.23 -5.60
N ASP A 59 14.36 -6.67 -6.80
CA ASP A 59 13.73 -7.98 -6.94
C ASP A 59 14.78 -9.11 -6.78
N LEU A 60 14.32 -10.36 -6.85
CA LEU A 60 15.17 -11.54 -6.65
C LEU A 60 16.28 -11.68 -7.70
N ALA A 61 16.14 -11.03 -8.87
CA ALA A 61 17.17 -10.99 -9.89
C ALA A 61 18.15 -9.80 -9.71
N GLY A 62 17.96 -8.99 -8.65
CA GLY A 62 18.74 -7.79 -8.38
C GLY A 62 18.33 -6.59 -9.22
N GLN A 63 17.18 -6.65 -9.92
CA GLN A 63 16.70 -5.55 -10.74
C GLN A 63 16.06 -4.48 -9.84
N ALA A 64 16.54 -3.24 -10.01
CA ALA A 64 16.10 -2.10 -9.24
C ALA A 64 14.70 -1.61 -9.61
N ARG A 65 13.92 -1.32 -8.58
CA ARG A 65 12.61 -0.68 -8.64
C ARG A 65 12.53 0.47 -7.66
N PHE A 66 11.97 1.58 -8.12
CA PHE A 66 11.82 2.81 -7.37
C PHE A 66 10.34 3.08 -7.14
N GLY A 67 10.00 3.50 -5.93
CA GLY A 67 8.62 3.79 -5.53
C GLY A 67 8.34 3.22 -4.15
N PRO A 68 7.08 3.00 -3.79
CA PRO A 68 5.94 3.68 -4.40
C PRO A 68 5.92 5.16 -4.01
N ASP A 69 5.34 5.99 -4.88
CA ASP A 69 4.81 7.29 -4.45
C ASP A 69 3.46 7.11 -3.69
N VAL A 70 2.79 8.23 -3.42
CA VAL A 70 1.45 8.25 -2.85
C VAL A 70 0.58 9.19 -3.68
N GLU A 71 -0.54 8.65 -4.16
CA GLU A 71 -1.57 9.38 -4.87
C GLU A 71 -2.95 8.91 -4.40
N TRP A 72 -3.78 9.83 -3.95
CA TRP A 72 -5.15 9.53 -3.55
C TRP A 72 -6.05 9.48 -4.78
N ILE A 73 -6.81 8.40 -4.93
CA ILE A 73 -7.71 8.16 -6.07
C ILE A 73 -9.11 7.81 -5.58
N GLU A 74 -10.12 8.05 -6.42
CA GLU A 74 -11.53 7.76 -6.07
C GLU A 74 -11.96 6.34 -6.44
N LYS A 75 -11.34 5.76 -7.46
CA LYS A 75 -11.65 4.44 -8.01
C LYS A 75 -10.38 3.66 -8.27
N GLU A 76 -10.48 2.33 -8.33
CA GLU A 76 -9.35 1.49 -8.71
C GLU A 76 -8.85 1.85 -10.12
N ASP A 77 -7.61 2.34 -10.18
CA ASP A 77 -6.90 2.66 -11.41
C ASP A 77 -5.42 2.34 -11.23
N TYR A 78 -4.92 1.40 -12.02
CA TYR A 78 -3.53 0.91 -11.95
C TYR A 78 -2.63 1.54 -13.02
N THR A 79 -3.09 2.58 -13.71
CA THR A 79 -2.32 3.27 -14.75
C THR A 79 -1.04 3.88 -14.18
N VAL A 80 0.09 3.67 -14.87
CA VAL A 80 1.38 4.29 -14.54
C VAL A 80 1.72 5.29 -15.63
N GLU A 81 1.47 6.56 -15.34
CA GLU A 81 1.73 7.65 -16.28
C GLU A 81 3.22 7.86 -16.52
N PRO A 82 3.73 7.73 -17.77
CA PRO A 82 5.14 7.96 -18.08
C PRO A 82 5.62 9.37 -17.72
N SER A 83 4.72 10.36 -17.70
CA SER A 83 5.01 11.74 -17.31
C SER A 83 5.53 11.89 -15.87
N ARG A 84 5.31 10.89 -15.00
CA ARG A 84 5.86 10.86 -13.63
C ARG A 84 7.36 10.61 -13.55
N GLN A 85 7.99 10.20 -14.65
CA GLN A 85 9.42 9.91 -14.69
C GLN A 85 10.28 11.06 -14.14
N GLU A 86 9.92 12.31 -14.45
CA GLU A 86 10.68 13.48 -14.00
C GLU A 86 10.58 13.68 -12.48
N SER A 87 9.38 13.53 -11.89
CA SER A 87 9.22 13.65 -10.43
C SER A 87 9.96 12.54 -9.71
N PHE A 88 9.94 11.31 -10.25
CA PHE A 88 10.71 10.20 -9.74
C PHE A 88 12.21 10.48 -9.78
N ALA A 89 12.71 10.93 -10.94
CA ALA A 89 14.11 11.28 -11.09
C ALA A 89 14.56 12.35 -10.10
N ARG A 90 13.71 13.36 -9.85
CA ARG A 90 13.99 14.43 -8.89
C ARG A 90 14.10 13.91 -7.47
N GLY A 91 13.17 13.07 -7.02
CA GLY A 91 13.20 12.47 -5.67
C GLY A 91 14.40 11.54 -5.47
N ILE A 92 14.69 10.69 -6.45
CA ILE A 92 15.81 9.75 -6.39
C ILE A 92 17.17 10.47 -6.36
N ARG A 93 17.33 11.54 -7.14
CA ARG A 93 18.59 12.30 -7.23
C ARG A 93 19.05 12.93 -5.91
N GLN A 94 18.14 13.10 -4.95
CA GLN A 94 18.48 13.60 -3.62
C GLN A 94 19.46 12.67 -2.87
N TRP A 95 19.37 11.36 -3.10
CA TRP A 95 20.21 10.35 -2.45
C TRP A 95 21.04 9.51 -3.44
N TRP A 96 20.70 9.55 -4.74
CA TRP A 96 21.51 8.98 -5.81
C TRP A 96 21.71 9.98 -6.96
N PRO A 97 22.67 10.92 -6.84
CA PRO A 97 22.93 11.94 -7.87
C PRO A 97 23.35 11.36 -9.24
N GLY A 98 23.92 10.16 -9.25
CA GLY A 98 24.37 9.45 -10.47
C GLY A 98 23.25 8.79 -11.28
N LEU A 99 21.97 9.01 -10.93
CA LEU A 99 20.85 8.50 -11.69
C LEU A 99 20.82 9.06 -13.14
N ASP A 100 20.82 8.14 -14.10
CA ASP A 100 20.42 8.40 -15.50
C ASP A 100 18.88 8.28 -15.64
N PRO A 101 18.13 9.38 -15.74
CA PRO A 101 16.66 9.34 -15.73
C PRO A 101 16.08 8.66 -16.97
N THR A 102 16.82 8.61 -18.09
CA THR A 102 16.36 7.99 -19.34
C THR A 102 16.16 6.48 -19.22
N ARG A 103 16.76 5.88 -18.18
CA ARG A 103 16.65 4.45 -17.86
C ARG A 103 15.50 4.13 -16.90
N LEU A 104 14.82 5.13 -16.35
CA LEU A 104 13.59 4.92 -15.59
C LEU A 104 12.45 4.57 -16.53
N GLN A 105 11.79 3.45 -16.30
CA GLN A 105 10.66 3.00 -17.12
C GLN A 105 9.44 2.77 -16.23
N PRO A 106 8.23 3.13 -16.67
CA PRO A 106 7.00 2.74 -15.99
C PRO A 106 6.99 1.24 -15.72
N ALA A 107 6.64 0.83 -14.50
CA ALA A 107 6.57 -0.59 -14.15
C ALA A 107 5.14 -1.00 -13.78
N TYR A 108 4.71 -0.77 -12.54
CA TYR A 108 3.40 -1.19 -12.06
C TYR A 108 2.89 -0.23 -10.99
N ALA A 109 1.61 -0.34 -10.66
CA ALA A 109 0.99 0.35 -9.54
C ALA A 109 0.39 -0.67 -8.55
N GLY A 110 0.33 -0.28 -7.29
CA GLY A 110 -0.48 -0.94 -6.27
C GLY A 110 -1.39 0.08 -5.59
N ILE A 111 -2.49 -0.37 -5.01
CA ILE A 111 -3.44 0.48 -4.29
C ILE A 111 -3.55 -0.02 -2.85
N ARG A 112 -3.47 0.91 -1.89
CA ARG A 112 -3.61 0.63 -0.46
C ARG A 112 -5.07 0.87 -0.04
N PRO A 113 -5.72 -0.08 0.68
CA PRO A 113 -7.04 0.11 1.25
C PRO A 113 -6.93 0.95 2.53
N LYS A 114 -7.01 2.28 2.43
CA LYS A 114 -6.83 3.21 3.56
C LYS A 114 -8.11 3.33 4.39
N LEU A 115 -7.99 3.42 5.72
CA LEU A 115 -9.12 3.69 6.65
C LEU A 115 -9.20 5.14 7.13
N ILE A 116 -8.22 5.95 6.75
CA ILE A 116 -8.19 7.38 6.99
C ILE A 116 -7.77 8.06 5.68
N GLY A 117 -8.38 9.22 5.40
CA GLY A 117 -8.14 10.00 4.19
C GLY A 117 -6.85 10.83 4.21
N PRO A 118 -6.62 11.64 3.16
CA PRO A 118 -5.39 12.42 2.95
C PRO A 118 -5.05 13.39 4.10
N ASP A 119 -6.06 13.98 4.73
CA ASP A 119 -5.88 14.99 5.78
C ASP A 119 -5.80 14.36 7.18
N GLY A 120 -5.91 13.04 7.28
CA GLY A 120 -5.86 12.34 8.56
C GLY A 120 -4.49 11.74 8.87
N GLY A 121 -4.34 11.31 10.12
CA GLY A 121 -3.12 10.70 10.60
C GLY A 121 -3.02 9.21 10.28
N PHE A 122 -2.46 8.47 11.22
CA PHE A 122 -2.30 7.02 11.12
C PHE A 122 -3.60 6.27 11.49
N ALA A 123 -3.89 5.19 10.76
CA ALA A 123 -4.90 4.22 11.10
C ALA A 123 -4.24 2.85 11.22
N ASP A 124 -4.57 2.10 12.28
CA ASP A 124 -4.14 0.71 12.41
C ASP A 124 -5.00 -0.23 11.56
N PHE A 125 -4.56 -1.48 11.38
CA PHE A 125 -5.38 -2.54 10.83
C PHE A 125 -6.63 -2.77 11.68
N ARG A 126 -7.77 -3.00 11.05
CA ARG A 126 -8.99 -3.47 11.73
C ARG A 126 -9.22 -4.94 11.44
N ILE A 127 -9.23 -5.75 12.49
CA ILE A 127 -9.55 -7.18 12.46
C ILE A 127 -10.71 -7.38 13.43
N ASP A 128 -11.93 -7.22 12.90
CA ASP A 128 -13.15 -7.15 13.69
C ASP A 128 -13.82 -8.52 13.68
N GLY A 129 -14.05 -9.10 14.87
CA GLY A 129 -14.69 -10.41 15.04
C GLY A 129 -16.06 -10.31 15.70
N PRO A 130 -16.67 -11.46 16.07
CA PRO A 130 -18.01 -11.51 16.64
C PRO A 130 -18.20 -10.64 17.88
N GLU A 131 -17.16 -10.47 18.71
CA GLU A 131 -17.20 -9.58 19.88
C GLU A 131 -17.35 -8.10 19.52
N THR A 132 -16.93 -7.69 18.32
CA THR A 132 -17.01 -6.31 17.83
C THR A 132 -18.36 -6.01 17.19
N HIS A 133 -18.83 -6.89 16.31
CA HIS A 133 -20.01 -6.63 15.48
C HIS A 133 -21.21 -7.55 15.77
N GLY A 134 -21.08 -8.50 16.70
CA GLY A 134 -22.16 -9.37 17.15
C GLY A 134 -22.54 -10.51 16.19
N MET A 135 -21.79 -10.74 15.11
CA MET A 135 -22.12 -11.76 14.11
C MET A 135 -21.26 -13.02 14.29
N PRO A 136 -21.84 -14.16 14.71
CA PRO A 136 -21.09 -15.41 14.89
C PRO A 136 -20.47 -15.90 13.57
N GLY A 137 -19.23 -16.37 13.63
CA GLY A 137 -18.53 -16.97 12.49
C GLY A 137 -18.06 -15.99 11.41
N LEU A 138 -18.19 -14.68 11.61
CA LEU A 138 -17.69 -13.64 10.70
C LEU A 138 -16.48 -12.92 11.33
N VAL A 139 -15.44 -12.71 10.53
CA VAL A 139 -14.32 -11.79 10.84
C VAL A 139 -14.06 -10.91 9.63
N ASN A 140 -14.08 -9.59 9.83
CA ASN A 140 -13.77 -8.60 8.81
C ASN A 140 -12.34 -8.09 8.95
N LEU A 141 -11.62 -7.99 7.84
CA LEU A 141 -10.28 -7.42 7.78
C LEU A 141 -10.33 -6.16 6.91
N PHE A 142 -10.21 -5.01 7.54
CA PHE A 142 -10.19 -3.71 6.88
C PHE A 142 -8.84 -3.04 7.07
N GLY A 143 -8.43 -2.23 6.09
CA GLY A 143 -7.22 -1.42 6.26
C GLY A 143 -5.90 -2.18 6.14
N ILE A 144 -5.90 -3.44 5.68
CA ILE A 144 -4.68 -4.26 5.61
C ILE A 144 -3.78 -3.78 4.46
N GLU A 145 -3.09 -2.67 4.68
CA GLU A 145 -2.04 -2.13 3.83
C GLU A 145 -0.65 -2.63 4.29
N SER A 146 0.45 -1.94 3.96
CA SER A 146 1.77 -2.30 4.51
C SER A 146 1.79 -2.11 6.04
N PRO A 147 2.33 -3.05 6.83
CA PRO A 147 3.12 -4.23 6.46
C PRO A 147 2.31 -5.57 6.43
N GLY A 148 1.16 -5.59 5.77
CA GLY A 148 0.21 -6.72 5.73
C GLY A 148 0.78 -8.02 5.17
N LEU A 149 1.66 -7.92 4.17
CA LEU A 149 2.38 -9.11 3.65
C LEU A 149 3.32 -9.69 4.71
N THR A 150 4.13 -8.85 5.35
CA THR A 150 5.07 -9.28 6.39
C THR A 150 4.36 -9.84 7.63
N SER A 151 3.16 -9.32 7.93
CA SER A 151 2.35 -9.73 9.09
C SER A 151 1.31 -10.80 8.77
N CYS A 152 1.29 -11.38 7.57
CA CYS A 152 0.18 -12.22 7.11
C CYS A 152 -0.07 -13.46 7.98
N LEU A 153 0.99 -14.10 8.50
CA LEU A 153 0.87 -15.25 9.38
C LEU A 153 0.33 -14.86 10.77
N ALA A 154 0.79 -13.72 11.31
CA ALA A 154 0.28 -13.21 12.58
C ALA A 154 -1.19 -12.78 12.47
N ILE A 155 -1.57 -12.17 11.33
CA ILE A 155 -2.97 -11.87 11.02
C ILE A 155 -3.80 -13.15 10.99
N ALA A 156 -3.32 -14.21 10.33
CA ALA A 156 -4.03 -15.49 10.26
C ALA A 156 -4.27 -16.11 11.66
N GLU A 157 -3.25 -16.09 12.53
CA GLU A 157 -3.40 -16.57 13.92
C GLU A 157 -4.42 -15.73 14.70
N ARG A 158 -4.42 -14.40 14.53
CA ARG A 158 -5.42 -13.53 15.15
C ARG A 158 -6.83 -13.85 14.66
N VAL A 159 -7.01 -14.05 13.37
CA VAL A 159 -8.31 -14.43 12.78
C VAL A 159 -8.80 -15.77 13.32
N LYS A 160 -7.92 -16.78 13.40
CA LYS A 160 -8.24 -18.08 13.98
C LYS A 160 -8.70 -17.97 15.43
N ALA A 161 -8.01 -17.15 16.23
CA ALA A 161 -8.35 -16.94 17.63
C ALA A 161 -9.73 -16.26 17.82
N LEU A 162 -10.17 -15.44 16.87
CA LEU A 162 -11.49 -14.78 16.89
C LEU A 162 -12.65 -15.68 16.42
N LEU A 163 -12.34 -16.79 15.76
CA LEU A 163 -13.31 -17.76 15.22
C LEU A 163 -13.44 -19.02 16.08
N SER A 164 -12.57 -19.20 17.07
CA SER A 164 -12.57 -20.34 17.99
C SER A 164 -13.49 -20.08 19.16
#